data_AF-A0A918B6R4-F1
#
_entry.id   AF-A0A918B6R4-F1
#
_cell.length_a   1.000
_cell.length_b   1.000
_cell.length_c   1.000
_cell.angle_alpha   90.00
_cell.angle_beta   90.00
_cell.angle_gamma   90.00
#
_symmetry.space_group_name_H-M   'P 1'
#
loop_
_entity.id
_entity.type
_entity.pdbx_description
1 polymer ?
#
loop_
_entity_poly.entity_id
_entity_poly.type
_entity_poly.pdbx_seq_one_letter_code
_entity_poly.pdbx_strand_id
1 'polypeptide(L)' 'MQTKTKNGKWRSVAKGSKTVKPGGGSSRRANARKTCANAQKTQWRTMIDVDIIGVNDTPEKAYTAAVTVKCGL' A
#
# COMPACT_ATOMS: atom_id res chain seq x y z
N MET A 1 1.71 2.22 1.27
CA MET A 1 2.60 1.03 1.39
C MET A 1 3.18 0.98 2.78
N GLN A 2 3.12 -0.20 3.41
CA GLN A 2 3.60 -0.46 4.75
C GLN A 2 4.58 -1.62 4.78
N THR A 3 5.56 -1.55 5.66
CA THR A 3 6.48 -2.64 5.99
C THR A 3 6.27 -3.08 7.42
N LYS A 4 6.46 -4.37 7.70
CA LYS A 4 6.43 -4.89 9.06
C LYS A 4 7.78 -4.66 9.73
N THR A 5 7.74 -4.03 10.89
CA THR A 5 8.91 -3.80 11.76
C THR A 5 9.30 -5.08 12.50
N LYS A 6 10.50 -5.09 13.09
CA LYS A 6 10.98 -6.21 13.92
C LYS A 6 10.03 -6.53 15.09
N ASN A 7 9.34 -5.51 15.62
CA ASN A 7 8.38 -5.64 16.72
C ASN A 7 6.98 -6.06 16.23
N GLY A 8 6.86 -6.55 14.99
CA GLY A 8 5.61 -7.01 14.40
C GLY A 8 4.62 -5.91 13.97
N LYS A 9 4.92 -4.63 14.26
CA LYS A 9 4.06 -3.49 13.92
C LYS A 9 4.22 -3.09 12.46
N TRP A 10 3.14 -2.62 11.84
CA TRP A 10 3.16 -2.07 10.48
C TRP A 10 3.53 -0.59 10.49
N ARG A 11 4.46 -0.20 9.61
CA ARG A 11 4.90 1.19 9.45
C ARG A 11 4.69 1.65 8.02
N SER A 12 4.01 2.77 7.82
CA SER A 12 3.93 3.44 6.50
C SER A 12 5.30 3.94 6.07
N VAL A 13 5.65 3.68 4.82
CA VAL A 13 6.97 4.04 4.27
C VAL A 13 6.91 4.66 2.87
N ALA A 14 5.77 4.58 2.20
CA ALA A 14 5.50 5.29 0.95
C ALA A 14 3.98 5.45 0.77
N LYS A 15 3.57 6.55 0.15
CA LYS A 15 2.19 6.82 -0.26
C LYS A 15 2.16 7.04 -1.76
N GLY A 16 1.13 6.51 -2.42
CA GLY A 16 0.75 6.85 -3.79
C GLY A 16 -0.71 7.23 -3.74
N SER A 17 -1.06 8.36 -4.35
CA SER A 17 -2.45 8.82 -4.45
C SER A 17 -2.75 9.16 -5.90
N LYS A 18 -3.97 8.85 -6.33
CA LYS A 18 -4.48 9.14 -7.67
C LYS A 18 -6.00 9.09 -7.61
N THR A 19 -6.67 10.04 -8.27
CA THR A 19 -8.10 9.94 -8.53
C THR A 19 -8.36 8.87 -9.58
N VAL A 20 -9.11 7.84 -9.23
CA VAL A 20 -9.39 6.69 -10.08
C VAL A 20 -10.85 6.73 -10.52
N LYS A 21 -11.09 6.92 -11.81
CA LYS A 21 -12.43 6.77 -12.39
C LYS A 21 -12.77 5.28 -12.52
N PRO A 22 -14.05 4.87 -12.29
CA PRO A 22 -14.49 3.49 -12.43
C PRO A 22 -14.20 2.91 -13.82
N GLY A 23 -14.07 1.57 -13.90
CA GLY A 23 -13.83 0.83 -15.15
C GLY A 23 -12.41 0.88 -15.72
N GLY A 24 -11.42 1.40 -14.98
CA GLY A 24 -10.10 1.74 -15.53
C GLY A 24 -9.01 0.66 -15.57
N GLY A 25 -9.24 -0.54 -15.04
CA GLY A 25 -8.22 -1.60 -15.02
C GLY A 25 -6.90 -1.22 -14.32
N SER A 26 -5.81 -1.90 -14.68
CA SER A 26 -4.50 -1.77 -14.03
C SER A 26 -3.82 -0.39 -14.23
N SER A 27 -4.12 0.31 -15.33
CA SER A 27 -3.55 1.63 -15.65
C SER A 27 -4.05 2.76 -14.73
N ARG A 28 -5.17 2.53 -14.03
CA ARG A 28 -5.74 3.47 -13.08
C ARG A 28 -5.47 3.10 -11.62
N ARG A 29 -4.38 2.38 -11.31
CA ARG A 29 -3.97 2.10 -9.92
C ARG A 29 -3.13 3.23 -9.32
N ALA A 30 -3.33 3.51 -8.03
CA ALA A 30 -2.49 4.40 -7.23
C ALA A 30 -1.34 3.59 -6.59
N ASN A 31 -0.26 3.37 -7.35
CA ASN A 31 0.85 2.57 -6.85
C ASN A 31 1.79 3.41 -5.96
N ALA A 32 2.12 2.89 -4.79
CA ALA A 32 3.21 3.40 -3.97
C ALA A 32 4.49 2.60 -4.28
N ARG A 33 5.62 3.29 -4.44
CA ARG A 33 6.93 2.67 -4.70
C ARG A 33 7.93 3.09 -3.63
N LYS A 34 8.86 2.19 -3.31
CA LYS A 34 9.98 2.48 -2.42
C LYS A 34 11.21 1.73 -2.91
N THR A 35 12.34 2.43 -3.00
CA THR A 35 13.64 1.82 -3.29
C THR A 35 14.07 0.91 -2.15
N CYS A 36 14.54 -0.27 -2.52
CA CYS A 36 15.09 -1.25 -1.60
C CYS A 36 16.44 -0.77 -1.04
N ALA A 37 16.61 -0.85 0.28
CA ALA A 37 17.89 -0.52 0.92
C ALA A 37 18.84 -1.73 1.02
N ASN A 38 18.30 -2.95 1.05
CA ASN A 38 19.07 -4.20 1.17
C ASN A 38 18.22 -5.39 0.71
N ALA A 39 18.82 -6.58 0.62
CA ALA A 39 18.15 -7.81 0.17
C ALA A 39 17.40 -8.60 1.25
N GLN A 40 17.09 -7.97 2.40
CA GLN A 40 16.44 -8.66 3.51
C GLN A 40 14.99 -9.02 3.17
N LYS A 41 14.56 -10.22 3.59
CA LYS A 41 13.15 -10.62 3.49
C LYS A 41 12.32 -9.72 4.38
N THR A 42 11.37 -9.02 3.77
CA THR A 42 10.52 -8.05 4.46
C THR A 42 9.07 -8.35 4.14
N GLN A 43 8.20 -8.24 5.14
CA GLN A 43 6.75 -8.31 4.94
C GLN A 43 6.21 -6.95 4.53
N TRP A 44 5.38 -6.95 3.50
CA TRP A 44 4.78 -5.76 2.91
C TRP A 44 3.28 -5.91 2.80
N ARG A 45 2.56 -4.80 2.98
CA ARG A 45 1.14 -4.68 2.65
C ARG A 45 0.83 -3.27 2.16
N THR A 46 -0.31 -3.11 1.51
CA THR A 46 -0.86 -1.80 1.15
C THR A 46 -2.08 -1.52 2.00
N MET A 47 -2.08 -0.36 2.65
CA MET A 47 -3.30 0.23 3.19
C MET A 47 -4.00 0.94 2.04
N ILE A 48 -5.26 0.59 1.83
CA ILE A 48 -6.13 1.20 0.84
C ILE A 48 -7.01 2.19 1.58
N ASP A 49 -6.99 3.42 1.10
CA ASP A 49 -7.86 4.50 1.54
C ASP A 49 -8.62 4.97 0.31
N VAL A 50 -9.95 4.90 0.35
CA VAL A 50 -10.81 5.24 -0.78
C VAL A 50 -11.70 6.39 -0.36
N ASP A 51 -11.39 7.57 -0.88
CA ASP A 51 -12.21 8.76 -0.69
C ASP A 51 -13.30 8.75 -1.78
N ILE A 52 -14.56 8.57 -1.39
CA ILE A 52 -15.69 8.65 -2.32
C ILE A 52 -16.17 10.10 -2.37
N ILE A 53 -16.13 10.71 -3.56
CA ILE A 53 -16.52 12.13 -3.72
C ILE A 53 -17.98 12.32 -3.24
N GLY A 54 -18.15 13.22 -2.26
CA GLY A 54 -19.47 13.57 -1.71
C GLY A 54 -19.98 12.64 -0.60
N VAL A 55 -19.17 11.68 -0.14
CA VAL A 55 -19.50 10.77 0.96
C VAL A 55 -18.41 10.89 2.03
N ASN A 56 -18.81 10.92 3.31
CA ASN A 56 -17.85 10.88 4.40
C ASN A 56 -17.21 9.49 4.49
N ASP A 57 -15.89 9.44 4.63
CA ASP A 57 -15.16 8.19 4.75
C ASP A 57 -15.56 7.43 6.03
N THR A 58 -15.66 6.10 5.92
CA THR A 58 -15.79 5.25 7.10
C THR A 58 -14.43 5.11 7.79
N PRO A 59 -14.38 4.85 9.11
CA PRO A 59 -13.12 4.62 9.81
C PRO A 59 -12.40 3.33 9.37
N GLU A 60 -13.04 2.51 8.54
CA GLU A 60 -12.52 1.23 8.10
C GLU A 60 -11.39 1.44 7.09
N LYS A 61 -10.27 0.75 7.32
CA LYS A 61 -9.15 0.72 6.39
C LYS A 61 -9.02 -0.67 5.82
N ALA A 62 -9.11 -0.76 4.50
CA ALA A 62 -8.85 -2.02 3.81
C ALA A 62 -7.33 -2.24 3.69
N TYR A 63 -6.89 -3.48 3.87
CA TYR A 63 -5.50 -3.87 3.69
C TYR A 63 -5.40 -5.01 2.69
N THR A 64 -4.40 -4.97 1.82
CA THR A 64 -4.06 -6.14 0.99
C THR A 64 -3.49 -7.25 1.85
N ALA A 65 -3.58 -8.50 1.37
CA ALA A 65 -2.83 -9.60 1.93
C ALA A 65 -1.34 -9.23 2.06
N ALA A 66 -0.72 -9.64 3.17
CA ALA A 66 0.69 -9.41 3.40
C ALA A 66 1.53 -10.34 2.51
N VAL A 67 2.52 -9.79 1.83
CA VAL A 67 3.47 -10.55 1.02
C VAL A 67 4.86 -10.47 1.61
N THR A 68 5.58 -11.60 1.63
CA THR A 68 6.98 -11.65 2.05
C THR A 68 7.85 -11.66 0.81
N VAL A 69 8.60 -10.59 0.56
CA VAL A 69 9.51 -10.50 -0.59
C VAL A 69 10.91 -10.11 -0.14
N LYS A 70 11.93 -10.60 -0.86
CA LYS A 70 13.28 -10.03 -0.80
C LYS A 70 13.26 -8.74 -1.60
N CYS A 71 13.86 -7.69 -1.05
CA CYS A 71 13.96 -6.43 -1.76
C CYS A 71 15.12 -6.49 -2.78
N GLY A 72 14.88 -6.18 -4.05
CA GLY A 72 15.93 -6.12 -5.09
C GLY A 72 16.15 -7.40 -5.91
N LEU A 73 15.08 -8.12 -6.26
CA LEU A 73 15.08 -9.03 -7.41
C LEU A 73 14.46 -8.34 -8.61
#